data_AF-A0A953U6K2-F1
#
_entry.id   AF-A0A953U6K2-F1
#
_cell.length_a   1.000
_cell.length_b   1.000
_cell.length_c   1.000
_cell.angle_alpha   90.00
_cell.angle_beta   90.00
_cell.angle_gamma   90.00
#
_symmetry.space_group_name_H-M   'P 1'
#
loop_
_entity.id
_entity.type
_entity.pdbx_description
1 polymer ?
#
loop_
_entity_poly.entity_id
_entity_poly.type
_entity_poly.pdbx_seq_one_letter_code
_entity_poly.pdbx_strand_id
1 'polypeptide(L)'
;MRVARGHAPLVAVLRREIPYWQERGWRRAKNRYAGSYQTRYGAFEGWIEEDAFGRAKFYVYNPPQAVRHDAHWACFTPRGSDWFMVHMGKRPNDVSSGIMTIERLITEAHER
;
A
#
# COMPACT_ATOMS: atom_id res chain seq x y z
N MET A 1 28.53 52.73 -18.62
CA MET A 1 27.60 51.58 -18.64
C MET A 1 28.11 50.50 -17.70
N ARG A 2 27.35 50.11 -16.67
CA ARG A 2 27.63 48.93 -15.84
C ARG A 2 26.35 48.12 -15.76
N VAL A 3 26.37 46.91 -16.32
CA VAL A 3 25.25 45.97 -16.31
C VAL A 3 25.33 45.20 -14.99
N ALA A 4 24.36 45.40 -14.11
CA ALA A 4 24.21 44.59 -12.90
C ALA A 4 23.57 43.25 -13.28
N ARG A 5 24.30 42.14 -13.08
CA ARG A 5 23.75 40.79 -13.19
C ARG A 5 22.89 40.53 -11.96
N GLY A 6 21.58 40.36 -12.15
CA GLY A 6 20.66 39.95 -11.09
C GLY A 6 20.99 38.53 -10.62
N HIS A 7 21.40 38.40 -9.37
CA HIS A 7 21.44 37.11 -8.68
C HIS A 7 20.04 36.82 -8.14
N ALA A 8 19.26 36.03 -8.88
CA ALA A 8 18.04 35.45 -8.31
C ALA A 8 18.44 34.44 -7.23
N PRO A 9 17.86 34.48 -6.02
CA PRO A 9 18.16 33.50 -4.98
C PRO A 9 17.70 32.11 -5.43
N LEU A 10 18.55 31.11 -5.22
CA LEU A 10 18.20 29.71 -5.41
C LEU A 10 17.16 29.32 -4.36
N VAL A 11 15.88 29.32 -4.75
CA VAL A 11 14.80 28.80 -3.92
C VAL A 11 14.88 27.27 -3.96
N ALA A 12 15.22 26.65 -2.84
CA ALA A 12 15.18 25.20 -2.70
C ALA A 12 13.71 24.75 -2.77
N VAL A 13 13.31 24.17 -3.90
CA VAL A 13 11.99 23.53 -4.05
C VAL A 13 12.07 22.17 -3.36
N LEU A 14 11.58 22.09 -2.12
CA LEU A 14 11.41 20.82 -1.43
C LEU A 14 10.29 20.04 -2.13
N ARG A 15 10.64 18.96 -2.83
CA ARG A 15 9.65 18.05 -3.40
C ARG A 15 8.88 17.42 -2.25
N ARG A 16 7.57 17.62 -2.22
CA ARG A 16 6.70 16.90 -1.29
C ARG A 16 6.67 15.44 -1.73
N GLU A 17 7.32 14.57 -0.96
CA GLU A 17 7.17 13.13 -1.13
C GLU A 17 5.75 12.75 -0.69
N ILE A 18 4.92 12.37 -1.65
CA ILE A 18 3.58 11.87 -1.37
C ILE A 18 3.75 10.38 -1.07
N PRO A 19 3.31 9.89 0.10
CA PRO A 19 3.38 8.46 0.39
C PRO A 19 2.58 7.66 -0.62
N TYR A 20 3.09 6.50 -1.03
CA TYR A 20 2.45 5.67 -2.06
C TYR A 20 0.97 5.35 -1.76
N TRP A 21 0.62 5.09 -0.50
CA TRP A 21 -0.79 4.85 -0.13
C TRP A 21 -1.68 6.03 -0.56
N GLN A 22 -1.20 7.26 -0.37
CA GLN A 22 -1.91 8.47 -0.75
C GLN A 22 -1.94 8.65 -2.27
N GLU A 23 -0.84 8.34 -2.96
CA GLU A 23 -0.79 8.35 -4.44
C GLU A 23 -1.80 7.35 -5.04
N ARG A 24 -1.97 6.18 -4.41
CA ARG A 24 -2.92 5.14 -4.82
C ARG A 24 -4.35 5.38 -4.32
N GLY A 25 -4.63 6.56 -3.77
CA GLY A 25 -5.98 6.98 -3.39
C GLY A 25 -6.51 6.36 -2.09
N TRP A 26 -5.66 5.72 -1.28
CA TRP A 26 -6.06 5.27 0.04
C TRP A 26 -6.40 6.47 0.93
N ARG A 27 -7.46 6.32 1.72
CA ARG A 27 -7.93 7.36 2.64
C ARG A 27 -7.57 6.95 4.06
N ARG A 28 -6.84 7.81 4.77
CA ARG A 28 -6.50 7.62 6.19
C ARG A 28 -7.51 8.33 7.09
N ALA A 29 -8.08 7.61 8.05
CA ALA A 29 -8.88 8.13 9.14
C ALA A 29 -8.33 7.61 10.48
N LYS A 30 -7.74 8.50 11.30
CA LYS A 30 -7.00 8.15 12.52
C LYS A 30 -5.91 7.11 12.23
N ASN A 31 -6.11 5.88 12.68
CA ASN A 31 -5.19 4.76 12.57
C ASN A 31 -5.66 3.70 11.56
N ARG A 32 -6.69 4.02 10.77
CA ARG A 32 -7.26 3.14 9.75
C ARG A 32 -7.05 3.73 8.37
N TYR A 33 -6.71 2.88 7.40
CA TYR A 33 -6.66 3.23 5.99
C TYR A 33 -7.70 2.39 5.27
N ALA A 34 -8.42 2.99 4.32
CA ALA A 34 -9.38 2.31 3.46
C ALA A 34 -9.07 2.64 2.00
N GLY A 35 -9.14 1.64 1.14
CA GLY A 35 -8.81 1.78 -0.27
C GLY A 35 -8.88 0.43 -0.98
N SER A 36 -8.08 0.29 -2.03
CA SER A 36 -7.98 -0.96 -2.77
C SER A 36 -6.54 -1.28 -3.09
N TYR A 37 -6.18 -2.55 -2.96
CA TYR A 37 -4.94 -3.09 -3.55
C TYR A 37 -5.16 -3.16 -5.05
N GLN A 38 -4.42 -2.36 -5.82
CA GLN A 38 -4.64 -2.31 -7.26
C GLN A 38 -3.47 -2.95 -8.01
N THR A 39 -3.83 -3.97 -8.75
CA THR A 39 -2.94 -4.79 -9.58
C THR A 39 -3.35 -4.64 -11.05
N ARG A 40 -2.55 -5.18 -11.96
CA ARG A 40 -2.94 -5.24 -13.38
C ARG A 40 -4.16 -6.16 -13.65
N TYR A 41 -4.55 -6.98 -12.68
CA TYR A 41 -5.66 -7.93 -12.77
C TYR A 41 -6.95 -7.43 -12.12
N GLY A 42 -6.92 -6.23 -11.51
CA GLY A 42 -8.06 -5.64 -10.85
C GLY A 42 -7.69 -4.91 -9.56
N ALA A 43 -8.71 -4.34 -8.93
CA ALA A 43 -8.63 -3.66 -7.65
C ALA A 43 -9.40 -4.48 -6.60
N PHE A 44 -8.75 -4.75 -5.47
CA PHE A 44 -9.29 -5.55 -4.38
C PHE A 44 -9.49 -4.68 -3.16
N GLU A 45 -10.72 -4.59 -2.67
CA GLU A 45 -11.04 -3.75 -1.51
C GLU A 45 -10.21 -4.17 -0.29
N GLY A 46 -9.67 -3.18 0.40
CA GLY A 46 -8.77 -3.40 1.51
C GLY A 46 -8.91 -2.35 2.59
N TRP A 47 -8.54 -2.76 3.78
CA TRP A 47 -8.39 -1.85 4.91
C TRP A 47 -7.15 -2.23 5.71
N ILE A 48 -6.59 -1.23 6.39
CA ILE A 48 -5.33 -1.36 7.12
C ILE A 48 -5.53 -0.74 8.49
N GLU A 49 -5.11 -1.45 9.53
CA GLU A 49 -5.08 -0.93 10.90
C GLU A 49 -3.63 -0.76 11.34
N GLU A 50 -3.25 0.47 11.62
CA GLU A 50 -1.97 0.82 12.21
C GLU A 50 -2.14 0.94 13.74
N ASP A 51 -1.27 0.31 14.51
CA ASP A 51 -1.25 0.50 15.96
C ASP A 51 -0.33 1.67 16.39
N ALA A 52 -0.35 1.99 17.68
CA ALA A 52 0.46 3.08 18.24
C ALA A 52 1.99 2.87 18.10
N PHE A 53 2.43 1.65 17.77
CA PHE A 53 3.84 1.27 17.59
C PHE A 53 4.21 1.12 16.10
N GLY A 54 3.37 1.64 15.19
CA GLY A 54 3.58 1.58 13.74
C GLY A 54 3.51 0.15 13.19
N ARG A 55 2.81 -0.78 13.86
CA ARG A 55 2.48 -2.09 13.28
C ARG A 55 1.21 -1.96 12.48
N ALA A 56 1.30 -2.22 11.18
CA ALA A 56 0.16 -2.28 10.30
C ALA A 56 -0.33 -3.73 10.14
N LYS A 57 -1.63 -3.94 10.32
CA LYS A 57 -2.36 -5.15 9.94
C LYS A 57 -3.11 -4.87 8.65
N PHE A 58 -2.96 -5.76 7.69
CA PHE A 58 -3.52 -5.59 6.35
C PHE A 58 -4.63 -6.59 6.14
N TYR A 59 -5.70 -6.13 5.52
CA TYR A 59 -6.89 -6.92 5.30
C TYR A 59 -7.40 -6.70 3.88
N VAL A 60 -7.82 -7.77 3.24
CA VAL A 60 -8.43 -7.77 1.90
C VAL A 60 -9.81 -8.38 1.97
N TYR A 61 -10.75 -7.80 1.25
CA TYR A 61 -12.08 -8.35 1.05
C TYR A 61 -12.05 -9.30 -0.14
N ASN A 62 -12.54 -10.52 0.06
CA ASN A 62 -12.74 -11.54 -0.97
C ASN A 62 -11.57 -11.63 -1.98
N PRO A 63 -10.39 -12.14 -1.56
CA PRO A 63 -9.22 -12.23 -2.42
C PRO A 63 -9.51 -13.08 -3.67
N PRO A 64 -8.81 -12.80 -4.80
CA PRO A 64 -9.07 -13.45 -6.07
C PRO A 64 -8.84 -14.96 -6.00
N GLN A 65 -9.56 -15.74 -6.83
CA GLN A 65 -9.42 -17.19 -6.86
C GLN A 65 -8.00 -17.66 -7.16
N ALA A 66 -7.24 -16.90 -7.97
CA ALA A 66 -5.83 -17.19 -8.26
C ALA A 66 -5.00 -17.33 -6.98
N VAL A 67 -5.19 -16.42 -6.02
CA VAL A 67 -4.54 -16.47 -4.70
C VAL A 67 -5.01 -17.68 -3.89
N ARG A 68 -6.25 -18.13 -4.04
CA ARG A 68 -6.80 -19.29 -3.30
C ARG A 68 -6.21 -20.62 -3.75
N HIS A 69 -5.76 -20.70 -5.00
CA HIS A 69 -5.17 -21.91 -5.58
C HIS A 69 -3.64 -21.91 -5.61
N ASP A 70 -3.00 -20.78 -5.27
CA ASP A 70 -1.55 -20.64 -5.18
C ASP A 70 -1.02 -20.91 -3.75
N ALA A 71 0.29 -21.18 -3.63
CA ALA A 71 0.98 -21.33 -2.35
C ALA A 71 0.83 -20.11 -1.42
N HIS A 72 0.59 -18.92 -1.98
CA HIS A 72 0.33 -17.71 -1.24
C HIS A 72 -0.99 -17.72 -0.46
N TRP A 73 -1.91 -18.68 -0.71
CA TRP A 73 -3.13 -18.83 0.08
C TRP A 73 -2.86 -18.93 1.58
N ALA A 74 -1.74 -19.58 1.97
CA ALA A 74 -1.33 -19.71 3.37
C ALA A 74 -1.09 -18.37 4.08
N CYS A 75 -0.85 -17.29 3.33
CA CYS A 75 -0.71 -15.94 3.88
C CYS A 75 -2.05 -15.28 4.21
N PHE A 76 -3.18 -15.81 3.74
CA PHE A 76 -4.52 -15.23 3.94
C PHE A 76 -5.26 -15.98 5.03
N THR A 77 -5.38 -15.35 6.20
CA THR A 77 -6.12 -15.90 7.33
C THR A 77 -7.53 -15.32 7.37
N PRO A 78 -8.60 -16.15 7.32
CA PRO A 78 -9.96 -15.65 7.37
C PRO A 78 -10.25 -14.94 8.70
N ARG A 79 -10.96 -13.81 8.62
CA ARG A 79 -11.41 -13.02 9.79
C ARG A 79 -12.93 -12.92 9.92
N GLY A 80 -13.68 -13.41 8.94
CA GLY A 80 -15.15 -13.38 8.89
C GLY A 80 -15.68 -12.33 7.90
N SER A 81 -16.95 -12.44 7.52
CA SER A 81 -17.60 -11.54 6.54
C SER A 81 -16.80 -11.35 5.25
N ASP A 82 -16.22 -12.44 4.73
CA ASP A 82 -15.36 -12.47 3.53
C ASP A 82 -14.07 -11.63 3.61
N TRP A 83 -13.70 -11.17 4.81
CA TRP A 83 -12.43 -10.52 5.06
C TRP A 83 -11.33 -11.51 5.41
N PHE A 84 -10.14 -11.24 4.86
CA PHE A 84 -8.93 -12.00 5.09
C PHE A 84 -7.83 -11.07 5.58
N MET A 85 -7.18 -11.44 6.69
CA MET A 85 -5.95 -10.78 7.14
C MET A 85 -4.77 -11.37 6.38
N VAL A 86 -3.91 -10.50 5.83
CA VAL A 86 -2.70 -10.93 5.13
C VAL A 86 -1.53 -10.93 6.10
N HIS A 87 -1.03 -12.12 6.40
CA HIS A 87 0.17 -12.32 7.22
C HIS A 87 1.42 -12.20 6.34
N MET A 88 2.26 -11.22 6.64
CA MET A 88 3.53 -11.00 5.94
C MET A 88 4.67 -11.67 6.70
N GLY A 89 5.50 -12.45 6.00
CA GLY A 89 6.68 -13.09 6.61
C GLY A 89 7.73 -12.09 7.08
N LYS A 90 7.94 -11.01 6.31
CA LYS A 90 8.74 -9.86 6.73
C LYS A 90 7.81 -8.70 7.08
N ARG A 91 8.00 -8.12 8.26
CA ARG A 91 7.26 -6.93 8.67
C ARG A 91 7.52 -5.76 7.69
N PRO A 92 6.48 -5.10 7.17
CA PRO A 92 6.67 -3.90 6.36
C PRO A 92 7.17 -2.73 7.21
N ASN A 93 8.00 -1.87 6.61
CA ASN A 93 8.56 -0.71 7.29
C ASN A 93 7.50 0.37 7.55
N ASP A 94 6.50 0.43 6.68
CA ASP A 94 5.43 1.42 6.67
C ASP A 94 4.21 0.89 5.90
N VAL A 95 3.11 1.62 5.93
CA VAL A 95 1.86 1.24 5.25
C VAL A 95 2.04 1.09 3.73
N SER A 96 2.84 1.95 3.10
CA SER A 96 3.09 1.91 1.66
C SER A 96 3.78 0.62 1.25
N SER A 97 4.87 0.26 1.94
CA SER A 97 5.61 -0.96 1.64
C SER A 97 4.76 -2.21 1.84
N GLY A 98 3.84 -2.20 2.80
CA GLY A 98 2.87 -3.28 2.97
C GLY A 98 1.83 -3.37 1.85
N ILE A 99 1.28 -2.25 1.38
CA ILE A 99 0.37 -2.22 0.22
C ILE A 99 1.06 -2.79 -1.01
N MET A 100 2.27 -2.32 -1.33
CA MET A 100 3.05 -2.80 -2.47
C MET A 100 3.33 -4.31 -2.38
N THR A 101 3.58 -4.82 -1.17
CA THR A 101 3.82 -6.25 -0.95
C THR A 101 2.58 -7.09 -1.25
N ILE A 102 1.38 -6.64 -0.86
CA ILE A 102 0.13 -7.35 -1.15
C ILE A 102 -0.21 -7.27 -2.63
N GLU A 103 -0.07 -6.09 -3.24
CA GLU A 103 -0.29 -5.92 -4.68
C GLU A 103 0.63 -6.84 -5.50
N ARG A 104 1.90 -6.95 -5.10
CA ARG A 104 2.86 -7.88 -5.68
C ARG A 104 2.43 -9.33 -5.50
N LEU A 105 2.08 -9.74 -4.28
CA LEU A 105 1.68 -11.11 -3.98
C LEU A 105 0.44 -11.54 -4.77
N ILE A 106 -0.55 -10.65 -4.90
CA ILE A 106 -1.75 -10.92 -5.71
C ILE A 106 -1.37 -11.03 -7.19
N THR A 107 -0.48 -10.17 -7.67
CA THR A 107 0.01 -10.23 -9.07
C THR A 107 0.75 -11.53 -9.35
N GLU A 108 1.66 -11.95 -8.46
CA GLU A 108 2.43 -13.20 -8.59
C GLU A 108 1.51 -14.43 -8.60
N ALA A 109 0.47 -14.47 -7.76
CA ALA A 109 -0.50 -15.56 -7.77
C ALA A 109 -1.32 -15.65 -9.08
N HIS A 110 -1.46 -14.55 -9.83
CA HIS A 110 -2.13 -14.53 -11.13
C HIS A 110 -1.19 -14.86 -12.31
N GLU A 111 0.12 -14.81 -12.11
CA GLU A 111 1.14 -15.09 -13.13
C GLU A 111 1.62 -16.55 -13.13
N ARG A 112 1.19 -17.34 -12.13
CA ARG A 112 1.52 -18.75 -11.97
C ARG A 112 0.41 -19.65 -12.50
#